data_AF-A0A6A6H9C5-F1
#
_entry.id   AF-A0A6A6H9C5-F1
#
_cell.length_a   1.000
_cell.length_b   1.000
_cell.length_c   1.000
_cell.angle_alpha   90.00
_cell.angle_beta   90.00
_cell.angle_gamma   90.00
#
_symmetry.space_group_name_H-M   'P 1'
#
loop_
_entity.id
_entity.type
_entity.pdbx_description
1 polymer ?
#
loop_
_entity_poly.entity_id
_entity_poly.type
_entity_poly.pdbx_seq_one_letter_code
_entity_poly.pdbx_strand_id
1 'polypeptide(L)'
;MFSKFTTLVLTTLVATAACSPFPAAVLETNTLVPRQDKGTEYCSVDAGCTCTVRPSDCTAFYEVQAGDTCLAIGQKFNNFTLSQLYRWNPSMTLNCYLQAYVPICINTPWYTFTPPIQPPYGTHYTLSQDPVPIMPGIIDTCQEYEIVGPGERTDQLAAENGFNVTDFPKWNGNATTAWQDYWACVKA
;
A
#
# COMPACT_ATOMS: atom_id res chain seq x y z
N MET A 1 48.37 40.60 54.94
CA MET A 1 48.31 40.25 53.51
C MET A 1 48.80 38.82 53.33
N PHE A 2 47.89 37.86 53.16
CA PHE A 2 48.18 36.54 52.60
C PHE A 2 46.94 36.12 51.80
N SER A 3 47.12 35.99 50.49
CA SER A 3 46.09 35.60 49.52
C SER A 3 46.00 34.07 49.47
N LYS A 4 44.80 33.52 49.59
CA LYS A 4 44.52 32.10 49.32
C LYS A 4 43.88 32.00 47.94
N PHE A 5 44.61 31.44 46.99
CA PHE A 5 44.07 30.99 45.70
C PHE A 5 43.80 29.49 45.74
N THR A 6 42.54 29.12 45.52
CA THR A 6 42.08 27.73 45.39
C THR A 6 42.30 27.29 43.94
N THR A 7 43.13 26.27 43.73
CA THR A 7 43.38 25.70 42.39
C THR A 7 42.58 24.40 42.26
N LEU A 8 41.67 24.35 41.29
CA LEU A 8 40.86 23.17 40.94
C LEU A 8 41.71 22.24 40.06
N VAL A 9 41.94 20.99 40.48
CA VAL A 9 42.65 19.99 39.68
C VAL A 9 41.64 19.16 38.90
N LEU A 10 41.75 19.18 37.57
CA LEU A 10 40.92 18.44 36.62
C LEU A 10 41.48 17.02 36.45
N THR A 11 40.77 16.00 36.93
CA THR A 11 41.12 14.59 36.71
C THR A 11 40.47 14.08 35.41
N THR A 12 41.30 13.74 34.43
CA THR A 12 40.88 13.05 33.21
C THR A 12 40.75 11.55 33.49
N LEU A 13 39.54 11.01 33.36
CA LEU A 13 39.28 9.57 33.41
C LEU A 13 39.57 8.97 32.02
N VAL A 14 40.63 8.17 31.89
CA VAL A 14 40.89 7.36 30.69
C VAL A 14 40.17 6.03 30.87
N ALA A 15 39.06 5.81 30.17
CA ALA A 15 38.39 4.53 30.12
C ALA A 15 39.05 3.66 29.04
N THR A 16 39.82 2.65 29.45
CA THR A 16 40.33 1.60 28.56
C THR A 16 39.20 0.62 28.25
N ALA A 17 38.74 0.59 26.99
CA ALA A 17 37.83 -0.44 26.52
C ALA A 17 38.57 -1.78 26.41
N ALA A 18 38.34 -2.67 27.37
CA ALA A 18 38.78 -4.06 27.28
C ALA A 18 37.84 -4.81 26.33
N CYS A 19 38.37 -5.31 25.20
CA CYS A 19 37.63 -6.15 24.27
C CYS A 19 37.43 -7.52 24.92
N SER A 20 36.21 -7.81 25.41
CA SER A 20 35.85 -9.14 25.87
C SER A 20 35.72 -10.10 24.69
N PRO A 21 36.19 -11.36 24.79
CA PRO A 21 35.91 -12.36 23.77
C PRO A 21 34.43 -12.75 23.87
N PHE A 22 33.65 -12.38 22.85
CA PHE A 22 32.30 -12.94 22.69
C PHE A 22 32.43 -14.46 22.52
N PRO A 23 31.56 -15.27 23.17
CA PRO A 23 31.47 -16.68 22.83
C PRO A 23 31.08 -16.79 21.35
N ALA A 24 31.80 -17.63 20.61
CA ALA A 24 31.54 -17.93 19.21
C ALA A 24 30.06 -18.36 19.08
N ALA A 25 29.26 -17.53 18.41
CA ALA A 25 27.93 -17.92 18.01
C ALA A 25 28.07 -19.16 17.12
N VAL A 26 27.40 -20.22 17.55
CA VAL A 26 27.34 -21.50 16.86
C VAL A 26 26.79 -21.22 15.46
N LEU A 27 27.53 -21.60 14.43
CA LEU A 27 27.01 -21.62 13.06
C LEU A 27 25.98 -22.75 13.01
N GLU A 28 24.75 -22.45 13.39
CA GLU A 28 23.63 -23.32 13.10
C GLU A 28 23.56 -23.42 11.58
N THR A 29 23.87 -24.61 11.07
CA THR A 29 23.49 -25.03 9.72
C THR A 29 21.98 -25.06 9.69
N ASN A 30 21.39 -23.88 9.55
CA ASN A 30 19.99 -23.72 9.27
C ASN A 30 19.82 -24.36 7.90
N THR A 31 19.16 -25.51 7.91
CA THR A 31 18.65 -26.17 6.73
C THR A 31 18.06 -25.08 5.83
N LEU A 32 18.47 -25.08 4.56
CA LEU A 32 17.81 -24.27 3.54
C LEU A 32 16.38 -24.83 3.43
N VAL A 33 15.50 -24.35 4.31
CA VAL A 33 14.06 -24.47 4.13
C VAL A 33 13.78 -23.70 2.85
N PRO A 34 13.14 -24.30 1.83
CA PRO A 34 12.66 -23.53 0.70
C PRO A 34 11.72 -22.47 1.27
N ARG A 35 12.13 -21.19 1.27
CA ARG A 35 11.17 -20.12 1.47
C ARG A 35 10.10 -20.31 0.40
N GLN A 36 8.85 -20.09 0.77
CA GLN A 36 7.78 -20.05 -0.20
C GLN A 36 8.00 -18.82 -1.10
N ASP A 37 8.73 -19.03 -2.20
CA ASP A 37 9.03 -18.10 -3.29
C ASP A 37 7.74 -17.67 -4.01
N LYS A 38 7.14 -16.54 -3.63
CA LYS A 38 6.03 -15.96 -4.40
C LYS A 38 6.23 -14.51 -4.84
N GLY A 39 7.35 -13.88 -4.48
CA GLY A 39 7.70 -12.53 -4.93
C GLY A 39 9.18 -12.44 -5.34
N THR A 40 9.46 -11.58 -6.31
CA THR A 40 10.81 -11.22 -6.75
C THR A 40 11.23 -9.94 -6.04
N GLU A 41 12.36 -9.98 -5.34
CA GLU A 41 12.97 -8.78 -4.77
C GLU A 41 13.36 -7.81 -5.90
N TYR A 42 12.94 -6.56 -5.75
CA TYR A 42 13.35 -5.45 -6.60
C TYR A 42 14.06 -4.42 -5.72
N CYS A 43 15.28 -4.07 -6.08
CA CYS A 43 16.07 -3.07 -5.40
C CYS A 43 16.52 -2.00 -6.39
N SER A 44 16.30 -0.73 -6.05
CA SER A 44 16.93 0.40 -6.73
C SER A 44 17.36 1.45 -5.71
N VAL A 45 18.23 2.38 -6.14
CA VAL A 45 18.70 3.47 -5.27
C VAL A 45 17.53 4.35 -4.81
N ASP A 46 16.54 4.56 -5.67
CA ASP A 46 15.41 5.45 -5.43
C ASP A 46 14.24 4.74 -4.73
N ALA A 47 13.99 3.47 -5.05
CA ALA A 47 12.90 2.68 -4.47
C ALA A 47 13.25 2.02 -3.13
N GLY A 48 14.54 1.88 -2.82
CA GLY A 48 15.01 0.90 -1.85
C GLY A 48 14.75 -0.52 -2.35
N CYS A 49 14.69 -1.49 -1.42
CA CYS A 49 14.36 -2.88 -1.73
C CYS A 49 12.92 -3.20 -1.33
N THR A 50 12.17 -3.85 -2.22
CA THR A 50 10.79 -4.28 -2.00
C THR A 50 10.50 -5.62 -2.67
N CYS A 51 9.55 -6.36 -2.13
CA CYS A 51 9.09 -7.61 -2.73
C CYS A 51 7.98 -7.33 -3.75
N THR A 52 8.24 -7.62 -5.02
CA THR A 52 7.26 -7.47 -6.11
C THR A 52 6.66 -8.81 -6.49
N VAL A 53 5.35 -8.86 -6.69
CA VAL A 53 4.63 -10.01 -7.25
C VAL A 53 3.97 -9.54 -8.54
N ARG A 54 4.21 -10.28 -9.64
CA ARG A 54 3.69 -9.96 -10.96
C ARG A 54 3.67 -11.20 -11.88
N PRO A 55 2.82 -11.23 -12.93
CA PRO A 55 2.82 -12.31 -13.92
C PRO A 55 4.17 -12.47 -14.61
N SER A 56 4.57 -13.71 -14.89
CA SER A 56 5.80 -14.01 -15.64
C SER A 56 5.69 -13.64 -17.12
N ASP A 57 4.47 -13.57 -17.65
CA ASP A 57 4.16 -13.16 -19.02
C ASP A 57 3.88 -11.65 -19.12
N CYS A 58 4.27 -10.86 -18.13
CA CYS A 58 4.20 -9.41 -18.25
C CYS A 58 5.05 -8.92 -19.44
N THR A 59 4.42 -8.19 -20.35
CA THR A 59 5.05 -7.73 -21.60
C THR A 59 5.40 -6.25 -21.61
N ALA A 60 4.84 -5.47 -20.70
CA ALA A 60 5.15 -4.06 -20.54
C ALA A 60 5.15 -3.66 -19.07
N PHE A 61 6.12 -2.82 -18.70
CA PHE A 61 6.30 -2.29 -17.36
C PHE A 61 6.18 -0.78 -17.34
N TYR A 62 5.65 -0.25 -16.24
CA TYR A 62 5.69 1.16 -15.92
C TYR A 62 6.37 1.36 -14.58
N GLU A 63 7.36 2.25 -14.51
CA GLU A 63 7.96 2.66 -13.25
C GLU A 63 7.08 3.72 -12.59
N VAL A 64 6.51 3.38 -11.43
CA VAL A 64 5.68 4.29 -10.63
C VAL A 64 6.46 5.56 -10.31
N GLN A 65 5.85 6.72 -10.52
CA GLN A 65 6.42 8.00 -10.14
C GLN A 65 5.86 8.47 -8.79
N ALA A 66 6.61 9.33 -8.09
CA ALA A 66 6.13 9.91 -6.85
C ALA A 66 4.82 10.71 -7.08
N GLY A 67 3.77 10.35 -6.34
CA GLY A 67 2.45 10.98 -6.47
C GLY A 67 1.52 10.36 -7.52
N ASP A 68 1.94 9.30 -8.21
CA ASP A 68 1.04 8.55 -9.08
C ASP A 68 -0.15 7.96 -8.31
N THR A 69 -1.30 7.93 -8.98
CA THR A 69 -2.51 7.24 -8.52
C THR A 69 -2.90 6.16 -9.53
N CYS A 70 -3.62 5.12 -9.08
CA CYS A 70 -4.10 4.08 -9.99
C CYS A 70 -5.02 4.67 -11.06
N LEU A 71 -5.85 5.65 -10.70
CA LEU A 71 -6.72 6.30 -11.65
C LEU A 71 -5.92 7.04 -12.73
N ALA A 72 -4.91 7.82 -12.35
CA ALA A 72 -4.05 8.53 -13.31
C ALA A 72 -3.26 7.56 -14.21
N ILE A 73 -2.73 6.47 -13.64
CA ILE A 73 -2.04 5.41 -14.40
C ILE A 73 -3.01 4.73 -15.37
N GLY A 74 -4.21 4.34 -14.89
CA GLY A 74 -5.24 3.72 -15.71
C GLY A 74 -5.69 4.63 -16.86
N GLN A 75 -5.89 5.92 -16.61
CA GLN A 75 -6.23 6.91 -17.63
C GLN A 75 -5.10 7.11 -18.64
N LYS A 76 -3.84 7.12 -18.18
CA LYS A 76 -2.66 7.29 -19.02
C LYS A 76 -2.50 6.19 -20.05
N PHE A 77 -2.70 4.93 -19.65
CA PHE A 77 -2.49 3.79 -20.55
C PHE A 77 -3.77 3.31 -21.23
N ASN A 78 -4.93 3.45 -20.56
CA ASN A 78 -6.26 3.15 -21.07
C ASN A 78 -6.36 1.80 -21.81
N ASN A 79 -5.74 0.77 -21.24
CA ASN A 79 -5.65 -0.59 -21.78
C ASN A 79 -5.85 -1.67 -20.70
N PHE A 80 -6.31 -1.30 -19.50
CA PHE A 80 -6.66 -2.21 -18.40
C PHE A 80 -7.64 -1.55 -17.43
N THR A 81 -8.36 -2.37 -16.68
CA THR A 81 -9.14 -1.90 -15.52
C THR A 81 -8.27 -1.78 -14.27
N LEU A 82 -8.67 -0.97 -13.29
CA LEU A 82 -7.91 -0.86 -12.04
C LEU A 82 -7.86 -2.17 -11.25
N SER A 83 -8.94 -2.95 -11.27
CA SER A 83 -8.96 -4.31 -10.72
C SER A 83 -7.95 -5.22 -11.43
N GLN A 84 -7.79 -5.09 -12.75
CA GLN A 84 -6.77 -5.84 -13.49
C GLN A 84 -5.35 -5.39 -13.12
N LEU A 85 -5.13 -4.08 -12.96
CA LEU A 85 -3.83 -3.54 -12.52
C LEU A 85 -3.40 -4.17 -11.19
N TYR A 86 -4.33 -4.26 -10.23
CA TYR A 86 -4.12 -4.95 -8.96
C TYR A 86 -3.79 -6.44 -9.14
N ARG A 87 -4.57 -7.16 -9.96
CA ARG A 87 -4.33 -8.60 -10.21
C ARG A 87 -2.94 -8.87 -10.80
N TRP A 88 -2.43 -7.96 -11.63
CA TRP A 88 -1.07 -8.05 -12.15
C TRP A 88 0.00 -7.60 -11.17
N ASN A 89 -0.35 -6.85 -10.13
CA ASN A 89 0.60 -6.26 -9.20
C ASN A 89 0.12 -6.36 -7.75
N PRO A 90 -0.14 -7.56 -7.20
CA PRO A 90 -0.73 -7.70 -5.86
C PRO A 90 0.18 -7.24 -4.70
N SER A 91 1.41 -6.82 -4.99
CA SER A 91 2.23 -6.04 -4.02
C SER A 91 1.65 -4.65 -3.76
N MET A 92 0.84 -4.10 -4.68
CA MET A 92 0.01 -2.94 -4.40
C MET A 92 -1.19 -3.38 -3.56
N THR A 93 -1.69 -2.50 -2.72
CA THR A 93 -2.87 -2.77 -1.89
C THR A 93 -4.16 -2.33 -2.59
N LEU A 94 -5.32 -2.82 -2.13
CA LEU A 94 -6.62 -2.44 -2.69
C LEU A 94 -6.94 -0.95 -2.56
N ASN A 95 -6.37 -0.24 -1.58
CA ASN A 95 -6.49 1.22 -1.47
C ASN A 95 -5.55 1.97 -2.44
N CYS A 96 -4.94 1.26 -3.39
CA CYS A 96 -4.01 1.80 -4.37
C CYS A 96 -2.78 2.47 -3.74
N TYR A 97 -2.12 1.80 -2.80
CA TYR A 97 -0.77 2.22 -2.42
C TYR A 97 0.22 1.77 -3.49
N LEU A 98 0.86 2.73 -4.15
CA LEU A 98 1.91 2.51 -5.12
C LEU A 98 3.24 2.97 -4.53
N GLN A 99 4.23 2.08 -4.50
CA GLN A 99 5.59 2.46 -4.08
C GLN A 99 6.29 3.14 -5.24
N ALA A 100 6.75 4.38 -5.02
CA ALA A 100 7.48 5.14 -6.01
C ALA A 100 8.76 4.39 -6.46
N TYR A 101 9.07 4.54 -7.74
CA TYR A 101 10.24 3.97 -8.43
C TYR A 101 10.25 2.43 -8.50
N VAL A 102 9.11 1.79 -8.24
CA VAL A 102 8.94 0.34 -8.41
C VAL A 102 8.22 0.07 -9.73
N PRO A 103 8.74 -0.83 -10.59
CA PRO A 103 8.08 -1.19 -11.83
C PRO A 103 6.86 -2.09 -11.58
N ILE A 104 5.73 -1.68 -12.14
CA ILE A 104 4.48 -2.44 -12.18
C ILE A 104 4.21 -2.96 -13.59
N CYS A 105 3.59 -4.13 -13.67
CA CYS A 105 3.10 -4.71 -14.91
C CYS A 105 1.87 -3.96 -15.41
N ILE A 106 1.86 -3.57 -16.69
CA ILE A 106 0.76 -2.83 -17.32
C ILE A 106 0.21 -3.52 -18.57
N ASN A 107 0.73 -4.70 -18.93
CA ASN A 107 0.22 -5.48 -20.06
C ASN A 107 0.63 -6.96 -19.97
N THR A 108 -0.29 -7.85 -20.33
CA THR A 108 -0.02 -9.26 -20.64
C THR A 108 -0.60 -9.64 -22.01
N PRO A 109 -0.06 -10.65 -22.72
CA PRO A 109 -0.48 -10.99 -24.09
C PRO A 109 -1.97 -11.36 -24.25
N TRP A 110 -2.58 -11.88 -23.19
CA TRP A 110 -3.91 -12.51 -23.24
C TRP A 110 -5.04 -11.65 -22.69
N TYR A 111 -4.70 -10.48 -22.14
CA TYR A 111 -5.71 -9.60 -21.59
C TYR A 111 -6.35 -8.77 -22.70
N THR A 112 -7.67 -8.90 -22.81
CA THR A 112 -8.47 -8.04 -23.68
C THR A 112 -9.12 -6.98 -22.83
N PHE A 113 -8.74 -5.73 -23.07
CA PHE A 113 -9.36 -4.60 -22.39
C PHE A 113 -10.75 -4.34 -22.95
N THR A 114 -11.74 -4.30 -22.06
CA THR A 114 -13.05 -3.74 -22.34
C THR A 114 -13.18 -2.46 -21.52
N PRO A 115 -13.20 -1.28 -22.16
CA PRO A 115 -13.45 -0.02 -21.45
C PRO A 115 -14.78 -0.08 -20.68
N PRO A 116 -14.92 0.70 -19.59
CA PRO A 116 -13.97 1.68 -19.02
C PRO A 116 -12.91 1.10 -18.06
N ILE A 117 -11.94 1.93 -17.63
CA ILE A 117 -10.90 1.56 -16.65
C ILE A 117 -11.45 1.31 -15.22
N GLN A 118 -12.57 1.95 -14.90
CA GLN A 118 -13.40 1.73 -13.71
C GLN A 118 -14.85 1.70 -14.15
N PRO A 119 -15.71 0.90 -13.52
CA PRO A 119 -17.12 0.85 -13.89
C PRO A 119 -17.82 2.20 -13.64
N PRO A 120 -19.04 2.39 -14.17
CA PRO A 120 -19.84 3.58 -13.89
C PRO A 120 -20.02 3.82 -12.39
N TYR A 121 -20.13 5.08 -11.98
CA TYR A 121 -20.47 5.46 -10.60
C TYR A 121 -21.76 4.78 -10.14
N GLY A 122 -21.82 4.43 -8.84
CA GLY A 122 -22.92 3.67 -8.27
C GLY A 122 -22.90 2.16 -8.56
N THR A 123 -21.84 1.64 -9.19
CA THR A 123 -21.69 0.19 -9.38
C THR A 123 -21.31 -0.49 -8.07
N HIS A 124 -21.92 -1.65 -7.79
CA HIS A 124 -21.64 -2.49 -6.62
C HIS A 124 -20.71 -3.66 -6.92
N TYR A 125 -19.64 -3.81 -6.13
CA TYR A 125 -18.72 -4.95 -6.15
C TYR A 125 -18.72 -5.66 -4.78
N THR A 126 -18.38 -6.94 -4.81
CA THR A 126 -17.88 -7.66 -3.62
C THR A 126 -16.35 -7.66 -3.62
N LEU A 127 -15.74 -8.05 -2.50
CA LEU A 127 -14.27 -8.13 -2.39
C LEU A 127 -13.63 -9.02 -3.47
N SER A 128 -14.34 -10.05 -3.94
CA SER A 128 -13.86 -10.97 -4.99
C SER A 128 -13.66 -10.32 -6.36
N GLN A 129 -14.23 -9.13 -6.57
CA GLN A 129 -14.10 -8.36 -7.80
C GLN A 129 -12.93 -7.37 -7.75
N ASP A 130 -12.16 -7.35 -6.66
CA ASP A 130 -11.01 -6.47 -6.44
C ASP A 130 -11.37 -4.98 -6.65
N PRO A 131 -12.23 -4.38 -5.80
CA PRO A 131 -12.58 -2.97 -5.90
C PRO A 131 -11.33 -2.11 -5.66
N VAL A 132 -10.89 -1.36 -6.66
CA VAL A 132 -9.69 -0.51 -6.57
C VAL A 132 -10.00 0.89 -7.11
N PRO A 133 -9.63 1.98 -6.40
CA PRO A 133 -9.12 2.00 -5.03
C PRO A 133 -10.24 1.92 -3.97
N ILE A 134 -10.12 1.09 -2.93
CA ILE A 134 -11.01 1.20 -1.76
C ILE A 134 -10.64 2.41 -0.89
N MET A 135 -11.62 2.99 -0.19
CA MET A 135 -11.36 3.99 0.84
C MET A 135 -10.44 3.39 1.93
N PRO A 136 -9.43 4.15 2.40
CA PRO A 136 -8.55 3.68 3.48
C PRO A 136 -9.32 3.34 4.76
N GLY A 137 -8.91 2.26 5.43
CA GLY A 137 -9.48 1.88 6.73
C GLY A 137 -10.87 1.24 6.66
N ILE A 138 -11.33 0.80 5.48
CA ILE A 138 -12.52 -0.05 5.39
C ILE A 138 -12.35 -1.31 6.26
N ILE A 139 -13.42 -1.66 6.98
CA ILE A 139 -13.46 -2.85 7.84
C ILE A 139 -13.40 -4.14 7.02
N ASP A 140 -12.82 -5.19 7.61
CA ASP A 140 -12.65 -6.50 6.98
C ASP A 140 -13.97 -7.26 6.76
N THR A 141 -15.02 -6.94 7.53
CA THR A 141 -16.36 -7.53 7.36
C THR A 141 -17.18 -6.87 6.26
N CYS A 142 -16.64 -5.91 5.49
CA CYS A 142 -17.38 -5.29 4.40
C CYS A 142 -17.80 -6.31 3.33
N GLN A 143 -19.10 -6.39 3.06
CA GLN A 143 -19.72 -7.34 2.14
C GLN A 143 -19.91 -6.74 0.74
N GLU A 144 -20.19 -5.44 0.67
CA GLU A 144 -20.56 -4.76 -0.58
C GLU A 144 -19.94 -3.36 -0.63
N TYR A 145 -19.38 -3.04 -1.79
CA TYR A 145 -18.67 -1.81 -2.07
C TYR A 145 -19.35 -1.07 -3.22
N GLU A 146 -19.44 0.25 -3.14
CA GLU A 146 -19.95 1.09 -4.21
C GLU A 146 -18.92 2.13 -4.64
N ILE A 147 -18.74 2.32 -5.94
CA ILE A 147 -17.85 3.35 -6.48
C ILE A 147 -18.51 4.73 -6.41
N VAL A 148 -17.90 5.62 -5.63
CA VAL A 148 -18.46 6.91 -5.27
C VAL A 148 -18.37 7.92 -6.42
N GLY A 149 -19.50 8.53 -6.74
CA GLY A 149 -19.63 9.54 -7.78
C GLY A 149 -19.18 10.96 -7.38
N PRO A 150 -19.01 11.86 -8.36
CA PRO A 150 -18.66 13.25 -8.09
C PRO A 150 -19.77 13.96 -7.31
N GLY A 151 -19.40 14.54 -6.15
CA GLY A 151 -20.32 15.29 -5.29
C GLY A 151 -21.30 14.44 -4.49
N GLU A 152 -21.16 13.11 -4.53
CA GLU A 152 -22.00 12.18 -3.78
C GLU A 152 -21.79 12.35 -2.27
N ARG A 153 -22.91 12.51 -1.55
CA ARG A 153 -22.90 12.70 -0.10
C ARG A 153 -23.19 11.39 0.63
N THR A 154 -22.69 11.27 1.86
CA THR A 154 -22.91 10.07 2.69
C THR A 154 -24.37 9.83 3.05
N ASP A 155 -25.19 10.89 3.16
CA ASP A 155 -26.64 10.76 3.37
C ASP A 155 -27.37 10.20 2.15
N GLN A 156 -26.91 10.52 0.94
CA GLN A 156 -27.44 9.97 -0.31
C GLN A 156 -27.06 8.50 -0.45
N LEU A 157 -25.78 8.18 -0.30
CA LEU A 157 -25.28 6.81 -0.36
C LEU A 157 -25.98 5.90 0.66
N ALA A 158 -26.20 6.40 1.88
CA ALA A 158 -26.95 5.70 2.93
C ALA A 158 -28.41 5.44 2.55
N ALA A 159 -29.10 6.44 1.98
CA ALA A 159 -30.48 6.31 1.55
C ALA A 159 -30.62 5.33 0.36
N GLU A 160 -29.70 5.39 -0.59
CA GLU A 160 -29.69 4.56 -1.80
C GLU A 160 -29.41 3.09 -1.49
N ASN A 161 -28.52 2.81 -0.53
CA ASN A 161 -28.14 1.46 -0.12
C ASN A 161 -28.93 0.92 1.10
N GLY A 162 -29.78 1.76 1.70
CA GLY A 162 -30.64 1.34 2.82
C GLY A 162 -29.91 1.10 4.14
N PHE A 163 -28.84 1.84 4.43
CA PHE A 163 -28.14 1.80 5.72
C PHE A 163 -28.29 3.12 6.51
N ASN A 164 -27.99 3.12 7.81
CA ASN A 164 -28.04 4.34 8.60
C ASN A 164 -26.79 5.18 8.31
N VAL A 165 -26.92 6.47 7.97
CA VAL A 165 -25.77 7.35 7.68
C VAL A 165 -24.70 7.35 8.78
N THR A 166 -25.08 7.11 10.04
CA THR A 166 -24.14 7.00 11.17
C THR A 166 -23.25 5.74 11.14
N ASP A 167 -23.57 4.76 10.31
CA ASP A 167 -22.77 3.55 10.10
C ASP A 167 -21.64 3.76 9.10
N PHE A 168 -21.76 4.74 8.18
CA PHE A 168 -20.73 5.03 7.18
C PHE A 168 -19.31 5.17 7.79
N PRO A 169 -19.06 6.04 8.80
CA PRO A 169 -17.73 6.14 9.41
C PRO A 169 -17.30 4.85 10.13
N LYS A 170 -18.23 4.03 10.63
CA LYS A 170 -17.91 2.76 11.29
C LYS A 170 -17.33 1.75 10.31
N TRP A 171 -17.76 1.79 9.06
CA TRP A 171 -17.34 0.85 8.01
C TRP A 171 -16.19 1.37 7.15
N ASN A 172 -16.02 2.70 7.06
CA ASN A 172 -15.11 3.37 6.11
C ASN A 172 -14.01 4.17 6.82
N GLY A 173 -13.29 3.56 7.78
CA GLY A 173 -12.09 4.16 8.36
C GLY A 173 -12.33 5.49 9.11
N ASN A 174 -13.48 5.65 9.76
CA ASN A 174 -13.93 6.90 10.39
C ASN A 174 -14.12 8.09 9.43
N ALA A 175 -14.17 7.85 8.11
CA ALA A 175 -14.45 8.90 7.14
C ALA A 175 -15.86 9.47 7.33
N THR A 176 -15.97 10.80 7.32
CA THR A 176 -17.27 11.50 7.41
C THR A 176 -17.85 11.85 6.04
N THR A 177 -17.05 11.72 4.98
CA THR A 177 -17.40 12.02 3.59
C THR A 177 -17.04 10.83 2.71
N ALA A 178 -17.87 10.55 1.71
CA ALA A 178 -17.54 9.61 0.63
C ALA A 178 -16.51 10.27 -0.31
N TRP A 179 -15.51 9.50 -0.75
CA TRP A 179 -14.42 10.04 -1.58
C TRP A 179 -14.67 9.66 -3.03
N GLN A 180 -14.85 10.66 -3.89
CA GLN A 180 -15.03 10.46 -5.33
C GLN A 180 -13.95 9.53 -5.91
N ASP A 181 -14.34 8.63 -6.81
CA ASP A 181 -13.48 7.65 -7.50
C ASP A 181 -12.93 6.53 -6.61
N TYR A 182 -13.28 6.52 -5.31
CA TYR A 182 -13.00 5.42 -4.39
C TYR A 182 -14.23 4.53 -4.19
N TRP A 183 -13.96 3.26 -3.89
CA TRP A 183 -14.96 2.31 -3.45
C TRP A 183 -15.20 2.47 -1.95
N ALA A 184 -16.44 2.77 -1.57
CA ALA A 184 -16.89 2.84 -0.19
C ALA A 184 -17.61 1.56 0.21
N CYS A 185 -17.45 1.11 1.45
CA CYS A 185 -18.27 0.07 2.03
C CYS A 185 -19.69 0.58 2.29
N VAL A 186 -20.68 -0.09 1.70
CA VAL A 186 -22.11 0.25 1.82
C VAL A 186 -22.92 -0.85 2.53
N LYS A 187 -22.27 -1.98 2.86
CA LYS A 187 -22.86 -3.09 3.62
C LYS A 187 -21.78 -3.90 4.32
N ALA A 188 -21.98 -4.20 5.60
CA ALA A 188 -21.06 -4.97 6.44
C ALA A 188 -21.78 -6.09 7.21
#